data_AF-A0A6A7ZPH5-F1
#
_entry.id   AF-A0A6A7ZPH5-F1
#
_cell.length_a   1.000
_cell.length_b   1.000
_cell.length_c   1.000
_cell.angle_alpha   90.00
_cell.angle_beta   90.00
_cell.angle_gamma   90.00
#
_symmetry.space_group_name_H-M   'P 1'
#
loop_
_entity.id
_entity.type
_entity.pdbx_description
1 polymer ?
#
loop_
_entity_poly.entity_id
_entity_poly.type
_entity_poly.pdbx_seq_one_letter_code
_entity_poly.pdbx_strand_id
1 'polypeptide(L)'
;MMTKQPERASSAILERNGRYLLVRRANPPSADMYAFPGGRAEPGETPAQTALRELAEETGISARDPVLFEIYDLPAIGPQEHHFLLSVFTVEADPDLVAIACDDAAGVGWFTPEEIFTLPIPESVRDCVEKLTAGRPRRVPGSATGVSSDLRGS
;
A
#
# COMPACT_ATOMS: atom_id res chain seq x y z
N MET A 1 -35.46 -8.69 6.27
CA MET A 1 -34.39 -7.69 6.08
C MET A 1 -33.23 -8.42 5.40
N MET A 2 -32.87 -8.05 4.17
CA MET A 2 -31.69 -8.62 3.51
C MET A 2 -30.46 -8.06 4.21
N THR A 3 -29.75 -8.89 4.97
CA THR A 3 -28.39 -8.58 5.41
C THR A 3 -27.54 -8.44 4.15
N LYS A 4 -27.18 -7.21 3.81
CA LYS A 4 -26.26 -6.94 2.70
C LYS A 4 -24.94 -7.62 3.08
N GLN A 5 -24.56 -8.66 2.35
CA GLN A 5 -23.29 -9.35 2.62
C GLN A 5 -22.13 -8.36 2.45
N PRO A 6 -21.06 -8.47 3.25
CA PRO A 6 -19.90 -7.62 3.08
C PRO A 6 -19.31 -7.83 1.68
N GLU A 7 -19.05 -6.73 0.99
CA GLU A 7 -18.31 -6.74 -0.26
C GLU A 7 -16.85 -7.12 0.04
N ARG A 8 -16.27 -7.95 -0.83
CA ARG A 8 -14.88 -8.36 -0.68
C ARG A 8 -13.98 -7.35 -1.37
N ALA A 9 -12.96 -6.91 -0.67
CA ALA A 9 -11.93 -6.04 -1.22
C ALA A 9 -10.55 -6.58 -0.86
N SER A 10 -9.53 -6.23 -1.63
CA SER A 10 -8.16 -6.59 -1.31
C SER A 10 -7.18 -5.48 -1.67
N SER A 11 -6.13 -5.37 -0.86
CA SER A 11 -5.06 -4.38 -1.03
C SER A 11 -3.68 -5.03 -0.99
N ALA A 12 -2.73 -4.42 -1.69
CA ALA A 12 -1.35 -4.87 -1.76
C ALA A 12 -0.40 -3.87 -1.08
N ILE A 13 0.39 -4.35 -0.12
CA ILE A 13 1.50 -3.65 0.49
C ILE A 13 2.75 -4.01 -0.31
N LEU A 14 3.25 -3.03 -1.07
CA LEU A 14 4.55 -3.12 -1.70
C LEU A 14 5.53 -2.20 -0.95
N GLU A 15 6.61 -2.79 -0.46
CA GLU A 15 7.68 -2.10 0.24
C GLU A 15 8.98 -2.12 -0.57
N ARG A 16 9.68 -0.99 -0.59
CA ARG A 16 10.99 -0.87 -1.21
C ARG A 16 11.86 0.08 -0.39
N ASN A 17 13.00 -0.42 0.11
CA ASN A 17 13.99 0.38 0.83
C ASN A 17 13.41 1.21 2.00
N GLY A 18 12.49 0.63 2.77
CA GLY A 18 11.82 1.27 3.90
C GLY A 18 10.68 2.21 3.51
N ARG A 19 10.30 2.26 2.23
CA ARG A 19 9.18 3.06 1.73
C ARG A 19 8.06 2.18 1.21
N TYR A 20 6.83 2.65 1.34
CA TYR A 20 5.63 1.94 0.92
C TYR A 20 4.93 2.68 -0.20
N LEU A 21 4.40 1.92 -1.16
CA LEU A 21 3.62 2.46 -2.25
C LEU A 21 2.20 2.77 -1.78
N LEU A 22 1.78 4.04 -1.92
CA LEU A 22 0.40 4.46 -1.68
C LEU A 22 -0.16 5.17 -2.90
N VAL A 23 -1.48 5.06 -3.04
CA VAL A 23 -2.27 5.74 -4.06
C VAL A 23 -3.28 6.67 -3.40
N ARG A 24 -3.46 7.85 -3.98
CA ARG A 24 -4.52 8.78 -3.57
C ARG A 24 -5.84 8.35 -4.20
N ARG A 25 -6.84 8.06 -3.38
CA ARG A 25 -8.16 7.63 -3.85
C ARG A 25 -8.93 8.80 -4.45
N ALA A 26 -9.46 8.62 -5.65
CA ALA A 26 -10.27 9.63 -6.33
C ALA A 26 -11.74 9.65 -5.87
N ASN A 27 -12.26 8.55 -5.30
CA ASN A 27 -13.69 8.35 -5.05
C ASN A 27 -14.05 8.20 -3.56
N PRO A 28 -15.24 8.65 -3.11
CA PRO A 28 -15.78 8.42 -1.78
C PRO A 28 -15.89 6.92 -1.41
N PRO A 29 -15.96 6.56 -0.11
CA PRO A 29 -16.01 7.43 1.09
C PRO A 29 -14.66 8.00 1.53
N SER A 30 -13.56 7.58 0.87
CA SER A 30 -12.19 7.98 1.22
C SER A 30 -11.54 8.86 0.16
N ALA A 31 -12.32 9.73 -0.49
CA ALA A 31 -11.79 10.67 -1.48
C ALA A 31 -10.66 11.51 -0.85
N ASP A 32 -9.58 11.72 -1.61
CA ASP A 32 -8.35 12.43 -1.19
C ASP A 32 -7.54 11.76 -0.06
N MET A 33 -7.89 10.54 0.35
CA MET A 33 -7.08 9.75 1.29
C MET A 33 -6.04 8.91 0.55
N TYR A 34 -4.88 8.72 1.17
CA TYR A 34 -3.83 7.83 0.70
C TYR A 34 -4.03 6.43 1.28
N ALA A 35 -4.02 5.42 0.42
CA ALA A 35 -4.17 4.03 0.82
C ALA A 35 -3.26 3.11 0.02
N PHE A 36 -3.07 1.89 0.50
CA PHE A 36 -2.43 0.85 -0.31
C PHE A 36 -3.24 0.59 -1.57
N PRO A 37 -2.58 0.33 -2.73
CA PRO A 37 -3.26 -0.05 -3.95
C PRO A 37 -4.26 -1.19 -3.71
N GLY A 38 -5.47 -1.07 -4.22
CA GLY A 38 -6.51 -2.07 -3.95
C GLY A 38 -7.93 -1.64 -4.24
N GLY A 39 -8.77 -2.65 -4.44
CA GLY A 39 -10.14 -2.48 -4.89
C GLY A 39 -11.03 -3.68 -4.59
N ARG A 40 -12.17 -3.74 -5.28
CA ARG A 40 -13.20 -4.76 -5.04
C ARG A 40 -12.84 -6.03 -5.80
N ALA A 41 -13.17 -7.18 -5.21
CA ALA A 41 -12.97 -8.46 -5.87
C ALA A 41 -13.93 -8.61 -7.06
N GLU A 42 -13.42 -9.11 -8.17
CA GLU A 42 -14.24 -9.52 -9.30
C GLU A 42 -14.75 -10.97 -9.15
N PRO A 43 -15.84 -11.36 -9.85
CA PRO A 43 -16.36 -12.72 -9.78
C PRO A 43 -15.31 -13.77 -10.18
N GLY A 44 -15.03 -14.70 -9.26
CA GLY A 44 -14.09 -15.81 -9.49
C GLY A 44 -12.65 -15.52 -9.06
N GLU A 45 -12.34 -14.31 -8.60
CA GLU A 45 -11.02 -13.99 -8.06
C GLU A 45 -10.85 -14.48 -6.62
N THR A 46 -9.66 -14.99 -6.32
CA THR A 46 -9.18 -15.10 -4.94
C THR A 46 -8.75 -13.72 -4.42
N PRO A 47 -8.78 -13.46 -3.11
CA PRO A 47 -8.32 -12.18 -2.56
C PRO A 47 -6.89 -11.78 -2.97
N ALA A 48 -6.00 -12.77 -3.09
CA ALA A 48 -4.64 -12.56 -3.56
C ALA A 48 -4.60 -12.12 -5.04
N GLN A 49 -5.43 -12.72 -5.90
CA GLN A 49 -5.54 -12.31 -7.31
C GLN A 49 -6.07 -10.88 -7.42
N THR A 50 -7.11 -10.53 -6.65
CA THR A 50 -7.64 -9.16 -6.60
C THR A 50 -6.56 -8.17 -6.20
N ALA A 51 -5.79 -8.45 -5.14
CA ALA A 51 -4.70 -7.55 -4.70
C ALA A 51 -3.64 -7.32 -5.77
N LEU A 52 -3.23 -8.38 -6.49
CA LEU A 52 -2.22 -8.28 -7.56
C LEU A 52 -2.76 -7.54 -8.79
N ARG A 53 -4.01 -7.80 -9.19
CA ARG A 53 -4.66 -7.12 -10.33
C ARG A 53 -4.77 -5.63 -10.07
N GLU A 54 -5.34 -5.25 -8.93
CA GLU A 54 -5.54 -3.84 -8.56
C GLU A 54 -4.22 -3.07 -8.47
N LEU A 55 -3.17 -3.68 -7.88
CA LEU A 55 -1.84 -3.08 -7.87
C LEU A 55 -1.33 -2.81 -9.28
N ALA A 56 -1.48 -3.77 -10.19
CA ALA A 56 -1.04 -3.61 -11.57
C ALA A 56 -1.85 -2.55 -12.33
N GLU A 57 -3.16 -2.49 -12.14
CA GLU A 57 -4.05 -1.50 -12.78
C GLU A 57 -3.78 -0.08 -12.28
N GLU A 58 -3.61 0.12 -10.98
CA GLU A 58 -3.44 1.45 -10.38
C GLU A 58 -2.01 2.01 -10.52
N THR A 59 -1.00 1.13 -10.64
CA THR A 59 0.42 1.54 -10.53
C THR A 59 1.31 1.06 -11.68
N GLY A 60 0.81 0.18 -12.55
CA GLY A 60 1.58 -0.47 -13.60
C GLY A 60 2.58 -1.51 -13.11
N ILE A 61 2.63 -1.81 -11.81
CA ILE A 61 3.61 -2.73 -11.22
C ILE A 61 3.04 -4.14 -11.14
N SER A 62 3.69 -5.05 -11.84
CA SER A 62 3.46 -6.49 -11.65
C SER A 62 4.21 -6.99 -10.42
N ALA A 63 3.46 -7.51 -9.44
CA ALA A 63 4.00 -8.12 -8.24
C ALA A 63 3.74 -9.64 -8.20
N ARG A 64 4.37 -10.32 -7.25
CA ARG A 64 4.33 -11.76 -7.02
C ARG A 64 4.36 -12.09 -5.53
N ASP A 65 4.21 -13.37 -5.22
CA ASP A 65 4.31 -13.94 -3.87
C ASP A 65 3.42 -13.25 -2.82
N PRO A 66 2.10 -13.15 -3.06
CA PRO A 66 1.18 -12.52 -2.12
C PRO A 66 1.08 -13.34 -0.83
N VAL A 67 1.40 -12.70 0.29
CA VAL A 67 1.25 -13.28 1.64
C VAL A 67 0.20 -12.49 2.38
N LEU A 68 -0.83 -13.17 2.90
CA LEU A 68 -1.87 -12.52 3.68
C LEU A 68 -1.24 -11.90 4.94
N PHE A 69 -1.41 -10.59 5.08
CA PHE A 69 -0.87 -9.82 6.18
C PHE A 69 -1.92 -9.59 7.26
N GLU A 70 -3.09 -9.09 6.87
CA GLU A 70 -4.18 -8.78 7.82
C GLU A 70 -5.54 -8.82 7.12
N ILE A 71 -6.61 -9.04 7.89
CA ILE A 71 -7.99 -8.91 7.41
C ILE A 71 -8.72 -7.90 8.30
N TYR A 72 -9.32 -6.90 7.66
CA TYR A 72 -10.16 -5.90 8.33
C TYR A 72 -11.63 -6.10 7.97
N ASP A 73 -12.47 -6.12 8.99
CA ASP A 73 -13.92 -5.98 8.85
C ASP A 73 -14.28 -4.50 8.98
N LEU A 74 -14.64 -3.88 7.85
CA LEU A 74 -14.93 -2.45 7.73
C LEU A 74 -16.46 -2.26 7.57
N PRO A 75 -17.21 -2.09 8.67
CA PRO A 75 -18.66 -1.95 8.61
C PRO A 75 -19.07 -0.65 7.91
N ALA A 76 -20.23 -0.66 7.28
CA ALA A 76 -20.84 0.57 6.75
C ALA A 76 -21.23 1.51 7.90
N ILE A 77 -20.62 2.70 7.98
CA ILE A 77 -20.93 3.71 9.00
C ILE A 77 -21.89 4.75 8.39
N GLY A 78 -22.97 4.26 7.78
CA GLY A 78 -24.01 5.13 7.23
C GLY A 78 -24.91 4.45 6.21
N PRO A 79 -26.08 5.03 5.92
CA PRO A 79 -27.08 4.44 5.02
C PRO A 79 -26.63 4.32 3.55
N GLN A 80 -25.56 5.02 3.15
CA GLN A 80 -24.97 4.96 1.79
C GLN A 80 -23.58 4.32 1.77
N GLU A 81 -23.09 3.84 2.91
CA GLU A 81 -21.78 3.22 2.99
C GLU A 81 -21.86 1.71 2.77
N HIS A 82 -20.74 1.13 2.34
CA HIS A 82 -20.62 -0.27 2.00
C HIS A 82 -19.83 -0.98 3.09
N HIS A 83 -20.32 -2.14 3.52
CA HIS A 83 -19.61 -3.02 4.44
C HIS A 83 -18.56 -3.79 3.63
N PHE A 84 -17.28 -3.64 3.96
CA PHE A 84 -16.19 -4.34 3.28
C PHE A 84 -15.49 -5.34 4.20
N LEU A 85 -15.14 -6.49 3.65
CA LEU A 85 -14.11 -7.36 4.20
C LEU A 85 -12.84 -7.14 3.39
N LEU A 86 -11.88 -6.42 3.97
CA LEU A 86 -10.63 -6.01 3.32
C LEU A 86 -9.50 -6.97 3.69
N SER A 87 -9.01 -7.73 2.72
CA SER A 87 -7.82 -8.57 2.88
C SER A 87 -6.59 -7.82 2.40
N VAL A 88 -5.59 -7.66 3.26
CA VAL A 88 -4.35 -6.95 2.96
C VAL A 88 -3.22 -7.96 2.79
N PHE A 89 -2.47 -7.85 1.69
CA PHE A 89 -1.38 -8.75 1.35
C PHE A 89 -0.06 -8.00 1.25
N THR A 90 1.03 -8.56 1.76
CA THR A 90 2.37 -8.12 1.35
C THR A 90 2.75 -8.82 0.06
N VAL A 91 3.41 -8.09 -0.85
CA VAL A 91 3.82 -8.62 -2.17
C VAL A 91 5.26 -8.24 -2.48
N GLU A 92 5.89 -9.00 -3.38
CA GLU A 92 7.20 -8.69 -3.93
C GLU A 92 7.09 -8.19 -5.37
N ALA A 93 7.86 -7.17 -5.74
CA ALA A 93 7.99 -6.73 -7.13
C ALA A 93 9.47 -6.62 -7.49
N ASP A 94 9.77 -6.71 -8.79
CA ASP A 94 11.13 -6.48 -9.29
C ASP A 94 11.63 -5.09 -8.84
N PRO A 95 12.80 -4.98 -8.18
CA PRO A 95 13.33 -3.71 -7.70
C PRO A 95 13.61 -2.69 -8.81
N ASP A 96 13.79 -3.13 -10.06
CA ASP A 96 14.09 -2.27 -11.20
C ASP A 96 12.82 -1.70 -11.86
N LEU A 97 11.63 -2.20 -11.51
CA LEU A 97 10.37 -1.61 -11.95
C LEU A 97 10.17 -0.24 -11.29
N VAL A 98 10.14 0.81 -12.09
CA VAL A 98 9.74 2.14 -11.64
C VAL A 98 8.22 2.18 -11.60
N ALA A 99 7.65 2.62 -10.46
CA ALA A 99 6.22 2.93 -10.39
C ALA A 99 5.94 4.07 -11.37
N ILE A 100 5.27 3.78 -12.47
CA ILE A 100 4.82 4.80 -13.43
C ILE A 100 3.38 5.11 -13.04
N ALA A 101 3.13 6.32 -12.54
CA ALA A 101 1.77 6.79 -12.36
C ALA A 101 1.06 6.71 -13.73
N CYS A 102 0.09 5.81 -13.87
CA CYS A 102 -0.76 5.79 -15.05
C CYS A 102 -1.62 7.07 -15.00
N ASP A 103 -1.77 7.73 -16.15
CA ASP A 103 -2.21 9.14 -16.34
C ASP A 103 -3.52 9.58 -15.64
N ASP A 104 -4.28 8.66 -15.03
CA ASP A 104 -5.50 8.95 -14.25
C ASP A 104 -5.33 8.87 -12.72
N ALA A 105 -4.14 8.50 -12.21
CA ALA A 105 -3.87 8.46 -10.77
C ALA A 105 -3.31 9.79 -10.28
N ALA A 106 -4.15 10.63 -9.68
CA ALA A 106 -3.78 11.94 -9.11
C ALA A 106 -2.80 11.88 -7.89
N GLY A 107 -2.05 10.79 -7.69
CA GLY A 107 -0.99 10.70 -6.69
C GLY A 107 -0.59 9.28 -6.30
N VAL A 108 0.14 8.55 -7.15
CA VAL A 108 0.93 7.37 -6.76
C VAL A 108 2.27 7.84 -6.19
N GLY A 109 2.68 7.34 -5.02
CA GLY A 109 3.94 7.75 -4.40
C GLY A 109 4.54 6.74 -3.43
N TRP A 110 5.85 6.88 -3.20
CA TRP A 110 6.61 6.08 -2.23
C TRP A 110 6.88 6.88 -0.96
N PHE A 111 6.31 6.45 0.15
CA PHE A 111 6.34 7.18 1.42
C PHE A 111 7.04 6.38 2.51
N THR A 112 7.85 7.04 3.35
CA THR A 112 8.34 6.43 4.59
C THR A 112 7.20 6.30 5.61
N PRO A 113 7.29 5.42 6.61
CA PRO A 113 6.31 5.37 7.70
C PRO A 113 6.00 6.72 8.33
N GLU A 114 7.04 7.53 8.57
CA GLU A 114 6.91 8.86 9.15
C GLU A 114 6.10 9.80 8.26
N GLU A 115 6.34 9.79 6.94
CA GLU A 115 5.57 10.56 5.97
C GLU A 115 4.11 10.09 5.94
N ILE A 116 3.87 8.78 5.92
CA ILE A 116 2.53 8.18 5.88
C ILE A 116 1.69 8.68 7.06
N PHE A 117 2.24 8.73 8.26
CA PHE A 117 1.51 9.20 9.44
C PHE A 117 1.09 10.67 9.41
N THR A 118 1.67 11.48 8.51
CA THR A 118 1.28 12.88 8.27
C THR A 118 0.23 13.05 7.17
N LEU A 119 -0.04 12.00 6.38
CA LEU A 119 -1.02 12.02 5.30
C LEU A 119 -2.44 11.73 5.83
N PRO A 120 -3.49 12.17 5.11
CA PRO A 120 -4.85 11.70 5.36
C PRO A 120 -4.95 10.22 4.95
N ILE A 121 -4.92 9.32 5.92
CA ILE A 121 -4.92 7.86 5.68
C ILE A 121 -6.05 7.15 6.44
N PRO A 122 -6.60 6.04 5.92
CA PRO A 122 -7.51 5.19 6.66
C PRO A 122 -6.83 4.58 7.90
N GLU A 123 -7.62 4.26 8.91
CA GLU A 123 -7.12 3.59 10.13
C GLU A 123 -6.47 2.24 9.82
N SER A 124 -7.00 1.48 8.87
CA SER A 124 -6.41 0.21 8.41
C SER A 124 -4.98 0.38 7.87
N VAL A 125 -4.71 1.48 7.17
CA VAL A 125 -3.37 1.78 6.64
C VAL A 125 -2.42 2.15 7.79
N ARG A 126 -2.90 2.96 8.75
CA ARG A 126 -2.12 3.32 9.94
C ARG A 126 -1.71 2.08 10.73
N ASP A 127 -2.67 1.22 11.07
CA ASP A 127 -2.45 -0.02 11.82
C ASP A 127 -1.47 -0.95 11.08
N CYS A 128 -1.62 -1.09 9.76
CA CYS A 128 -0.68 -1.87 8.94
C CYS A 128 0.76 -1.34 9.05
N VAL A 129 0.96 -0.02 8.91
CA VAL A 129 2.30 0.60 8.97
C VAL A 129 2.90 0.48 10.38
N GLU A 130 2.10 0.63 11.43
CA GLU A 130 2.55 0.42 12.82
C GLU A 130 3.02 -1.03 13.03
N LYS A 131 2.25 -2.02 12.57
CA LYS A 131 2.64 -3.44 12.66
C LYS A 131 3.91 -3.75 11.86
N LEU A 132 4.03 -3.21 10.64
CA LEU A 132 5.19 -3.40 9.77
C LEU A 132 6.48 -2.79 10.35
N THR A 133 6.35 -1.68 11.07
CA THR A 133 7.48 -0.99 11.70
C THR A 133 7.84 -1.59 13.06
N ALA A 134 6.87 -2.08 13.83
CA ALA A 134 7.11 -2.75 15.11
C ALA A 134 7.86 -4.08 14.97
N GLY A 135 7.69 -4.78 13.85
CA GLY A 135 8.38 -6.05 13.56
C GLY A 135 9.81 -5.91 13.02
N ARG A 136 10.30 -4.68 12.73
CA ARG A 136 11.63 -4.45 12.17
C ARG A 136 12.58 -3.86 13.22
N PRO A 137 13.82 -4.38 13.40
CA PRO A 137 14.84 -3.63 14.12
C PRO A 137 15.11 -2.33 13.34
N ARG A 138 15.00 -1.19 14.03
CA ARG A 138 15.14 0.15 13.46
C ARG A 138 16.44 0.27 12.67
N ARG A 139 16.38 0.18 11.34
CA ARG A 139 17.53 0.47 10.48
C ARG A 139 17.71 1.98 10.48
N VAL A 140 18.69 2.44 11.25
CA VAL A 140 19.22 3.81 11.14
C VAL A 140 19.72 4.02 9.72
N PRO A 141 19.30 5.08 9.00
CA PRO A 141 19.89 5.44 7.72
C PRO A 141 21.39 5.62 7.93
N GLY A 142 22.19 4.90 7.14
CA GLY A 142 23.65 4.87 7.26
C GLY A 142 24.24 6.27 7.24
N SER A 143 25.02 6.58 8.27
CA SER A 143 26.04 7.63 8.21
C SER A 143 26.91 7.37 6.99
N ALA A 144 26.82 8.28 6.00
CA ALA A 144 27.77 8.35 4.92
C ALA A 144 29.14 8.71 5.49
N THR A 145 29.88 7.69 5.92
CA THR A 145 31.30 7.80 6.27
C THR A 145 32.07 7.57 4.98
N GLY A 146 32.11 8.60 4.14
CA GLY A 146 33.00 8.66 2.98
C GLY A 146 34.38 9.11 3.42
N VAL A 147 35.22 8.15 3.83
CA VAL A 147 36.67 8.31 3.69
C VAL A 147 36.97 8.28 2.20
N SER A 148 37.49 9.38 1.67
CA SER A 148 38.29 9.35 0.45
C SER A 148 39.52 10.23 0.67
N SER A 149 40.60 9.54 0.94
CA SER A 149 41.98 9.97 0.75
C SER A 149 42.20 10.47 -0.66
N ASP A 150 42.69 11.71 -0.80
CA ASP A 150 43.39 12.14 -2.01
C ASP A 150 44.83 12.52 -1.68
N LEU A 151 45.71 11.65 -2.20
CA LEU A 151 47.14 11.89 -2.43
C LEU A 151 47.31 12.63 -3.78
N ARG A 152 48.33 13.49 -3.82
CA ARG A 152 48.95 14.24 -4.95
C ARG A 152 48.53 15.72 -5.00
N GLY A 153 49.42 16.71 -5.08
CA GLY A 153 50.88 16.71 -5.17
C GLY A 153 51.36 18.10 -5.58
N SER A 154 52.53 18.48 -5.06
CA SER A 154 53.59 19.37 -5.59
C SER A 154 54.29 20.09 -4.44
#